data_AF-A0AAU0LVV9-F1
#
_entry.id   AF-A0AAU0LVV9-F1
#
_cell.length_a   1.000
_cell.length_b   1.000
_cell.length_c   1.000
_cell.angle_alpha   90.00
_cell.angle_beta   90.00
_cell.angle_gamma   90.00
#
_symmetry.space_group_name_H-M   'P 1'
#
loop_
_entity.id
_entity.type
_entity.pdbx_description
1 polymer ?
#
loop_
_entity_poly.entity_id
_entity_poly.type
_entity_poly.pdbx_seq_one_letter_code
_entity_poly.pdbx_strand_id
1 'polypeptide(L)'
;MKQNTLFLMLIFFSIVVQGQQFDSTYGKPLIVLTETNPWVMVMGSDIPSFALYENGQIIYKQVENKQLKIYEVTLGKSELEYVIKSLDITDGIYKLPQYIEVSSWTDQPSNELILNIDSIKMISVYGNIGTKDEDRKAAPKQFLTVYDNIKKYKSKSAKEWLPNKIEVIFWDYAYAPNKRPWLSGFPDLNSPATVKRGDDENTMYSVYIDKKDFEEFKKYYLSMEEKQAVEINGKMMAIDYRLPFPNLE
;
A
#
# COMPACT_ATOMS: atom_id res chain seq x y z
N MET A 1 53.37 -37.83 -11.07
CA MET A 1 52.91 -36.89 -12.10
C MET A 1 51.44 -37.14 -12.40
N LYS A 2 50.58 -36.18 -12.03
CA LYS A 2 49.28 -35.79 -12.63
C LYS A 2 48.49 -35.04 -11.55
N GLN A 3 48.72 -33.73 -11.47
CA GLN A 3 47.84 -32.81 -10.75
C GLN A 3 46.60 -32.62 -11.63
N ASN A 4 45.45 -33.09 -11.17
CA ASN A 4 44.16 -32.74 -11.77
C ASN A 4 43.72 -31.41 -11.15
N THR A 5 43.84 -30.33 -11.92
CA THR A 5 43.31 -29.02 -11.56
C THR A 5 41.79 -29.06 -11.75
N LEU A 6 41.05 -29.14 -10.65
CA LEU A 6 39.59 -29.04 -10.66
C LEU A 6 39.22 -27.55 -10.81
N PHE A 7 38.74 -27.16 -11.99
CA PHE A 7 38.25 -25.81 -12.26
C PHE A 7 36.80 -25.72 -11.76
N LEU A 8 36.60 -25.16 -10.57
CA LEU A 8 35.26 -24.93 -10.02
C LEU A 8 34.70 -23.63 -10.62
N MET A 9 33.81 -23.76 -11.60
CA MET A 9 33.11 -22.62 -12.21
C MET A 9 31.94 -22.22 -11.28
N LEU A 10 32.14 -21.18 -10.47
CA LEU A 10 31.08 -20.59 -9.64
C LEU A 10 30.13 -19.77 -10.53
N ILE A 11 29.01 -20.37 -10.91
CA ILE A 11 27.89 -19.66 -11.51
C ILE A 11 27.09 -19.01 -10.37
N PHE A 12 27.27 -17.70 -10.18
CA PHE A 12 26.37 -16.89 -9.38
C PHE A 12 25.05 -16.73 -10.15
N PHE A 13 24.07 -17.58 -9.87
CA PHE A 13 22.67 -17.27 -10.17
C PHE A 13 22.22 -16.22 -9.15
N SER A 14 22.30 -14.94 -9.52
CA SER A 14 21.55 -13.89 -8.84
C SER A 14 20.07 -14.13 -9.14
N ILE A 15 19.38 -14.80 -8.23
CA ILE A 15 17.92 -14.83 -8.20
C ILE A 15 17.50 -13.42 -7.84
N VAL A 16 17.17 -12.61 -8.84
CA VAL A 16 16.55 -11.30 -8.62
C VAL A 16 15.11 -11.58 -8.19
N VAL A 17 14.88 -11.67 -6.89
CA VAL A 17 13.55 -11.65 -6.31
C VAL A 17 13.05 -10.20 -6.43
N GLN A 18 12.38 -9.87 -7.52
CA GLN A 18 11.77 -8.56 -7.76
C GLN A 18 10.34 -8.57 -7.20
N GLY A 19 10.20 -8.38 -5.88
CA GLY A 19 8.91 -8.19 -5.20
C GLY A 19 8.54 -6.71 -5.09
N GLN A 20 9.42 -5.90 -4.50
CA GLN A 20 9.55 -4.47 -4.72
C GLN A 20 11.04 -4.12 -4.58
N GLN A 21 11.60 -3.43 -5.58
CA GLN A 21 12.96 -2.94 -5.47
C GLN A 21 12.95 -1.69 -4.60
N PHE A 22 13.86 -1.61 -3.62
CA PHE A 22 14.03 -0.41 -2.80
C PHE A 22 14.22 0.82 -3.70
N ASP A 23 13.36 1.82 -3.52
CA ASP A 23 13.41 3.09 -4.24
C ASP A 23 14.22 4.09 -3.43
N SER A 24 15.48 4.28 -3.84
CA SER A 24 16.40 5.23 -3.22
C SER A 24 15.99 6.68 -3.34
N THR A 25 15.04 7.01 -4.23
CA THR A 25 14.48 8.37 -4.34
C THR A 25 13.80 8.76 -3.04
N TYR A 26 12.98 7.84 -2.51
CA TYR A 26 12.21 8.04 -1.28
C TYR A 26 13.07 7.77 -0.03
N GLY A 27 13.86 6.69 -0.08
CA GLY A 27 14.55 6.20 1.11
C GLY A 27 13.58 5.56 2.11
N LYS A 28 13.98 5.46 3.37
CA LYS A 28 13.21 4.83 4.44
C LYS A 28 11.93 5.63 4.76
N PRO A 29 10.77 4.97 4.95
CA PRO A 29 9.59 5.61 5.51
C PRO A 29 9.83 5.99 6.98
N LEU A 30 9.51 7.24 7.34
CA LEU A 30 9.63 7.80 8.68
C LEU A 30 8.30 7.82 9.43
N ILE A 31 7.22 8.18 8.75
CA ILE A 31 5.87 8.29 9.35
C ILE A 31 4.89 7.75 8.36
N VAL A 32 4.10 6.74 8.75
CA VAL A 32 3.10 6.13 7.88
C VAL A 32 1.79 6.04 8.65
N LEU A 33 0.70 6.53 8.05
CA LEU A 33 -0.65 6.28 8.53
C LEU A 33 -1.37 5.42 7.50
N THR A 34 -1.88 4.27 7.93
CA THR A 34 -2.72 3.38 7.12
C THR A 34 -4.09 3.30 7.77
N GLU A 35 -5.14 3.48 6.96
CA GLU A 35 -6.53 3.38 7.39
C GLU A 35 -7.20 2.27 6.58
N THR A 36 -7.55 1.17 7.23
CA THR A 36 -8.22 0.03 6.61
C THR A 36 -9.68 0.03 7.02
N ASN A 37 -10.60 0.01 6.06
CA ASN A 37 -12.03 -0.06 6.33
C ASN A 37 -12.61 -1.34 5.69
N PRO A 38 -13.05 -2.33 6.49
CA PRO A 38 -13.49 -3.62 5.97
C PRO A 38 -14.80 -3.54 5.15
N TRP A 39 -15.60 -2.48 5.34
CA TRP A 39 -16.84 -2.28 4.58
C TRP A 39 -16.62 -1.62 3.22
N VAL A 40 -15.42 -1.09 3.01
CA VAL A 40 -15.07 -0.34 1.82
C VAL A 40 -14.15 -1.26 1.03
N MET A 41 -14.75 -2.11 0.18
CA MET A 41 -14.03 -2.83 -0.88
C MET A 41 -13.61 -1.83 -1.96
N VAL A 42 -12.74 -0.88 -1.60
CA VAL A 42 -12.20 0.11 -2.52
C VAL A 42 -10.77 -0.23 -2.77
N MET A 43 -10.46 -0.36 -4.05
CA MET A 43 -9.18 -0.14 -4.70
C MET A 43 -8.20 0.65 -3.81
N GLY A 44 -7.20 -0.02 -3.24
CA GLY A 44 -6.23 0.61 -2.32
C GLY A 44 -6.73 0.91 -0.91
N SER A 45 -7.70 0.17 -0.37
CA SER A 45 -8.11 0.20 1.04
C SER A 45 -6.95 -0.11 1.98
N ASP A 46 -5.95 -0.84 1.49
CA ASP A 46 -4.80 -1.32 2.26
C ASP A 46 -3.52 -0.52 1.97
N ILE A 47 -3.61 0.60 1.24
CA ILE A 47 -2.45 1.50 1.04
C ILE A 47 -2.48 2.63 2.08
N PRO A 48 -1.33 3.20 2.46
CA PRO A 48 -1.27 4.30 3.42
C PRO A 48 -2.11 5.51 2.98
N SER A 49 -2.76 6.18 3.93
CA SER A 49 -3.34 7.51 3.69
C SER A 49 -2.30 8.62 3.73
N PHE A 50 -1.16 8.37 4.35
CA PHE A 50 -0.01 9.27 4.39
C PHE A 50 1.27 8.48 4.59
N ALA A 51 2.33 8.85 3.88
CA ALA A 51 3.69 8.40 4.13
C ALA A 51 4.66 9.57 3.97
N LEU A 52 5.48 9.83 4.99
CA LEU A 52 6.63 10.71 4.94
C LEU A 52 7.91 9.87 4.90
N TYR A 53 8.82 10.21 4.01
CA TYR A 53 10.09 9.51 3.81
C TYR A 53 11.28 10.37 4.23
N GLU A 54 12.42 9.72 4.48
CA GLU A 54 13.63 10.38 4.98
C GLU A 54 14.25 11.40 4.03
N ASN A 55 14.07 11.21 2.71
CA ASN A 55 14.54 12.15 1.70
C ASN A 55 13.57 13.33 1.48
N GLY A 56 12.52 13.46 2.32
CA GLY A 56 11.61 14.60 2.32
C GLY A 56 10.41 14.46 1.39
N GLN A 57 10.22 13.32 0.73
CA GLN A 57 8.99 13.04 0.00
C GLN A 57 7.84 12.78 0.96
N ILE A 58 6.67 13.29 0.62
CA ILE A 58 5.40 12.93 1.25
C ILE A 58 4.46 12.47 0.16
N ILE A 59 3.86 11.29 0.35
CA ILE A 59 2.74 10.80 -0.46
C ILE A 59 1.51 10.76 0.44
N TYR A 60 0.39 11.35 0.00
CA TYR A 60 -0.84 11.39 0.81
C TYR A 60 -2.11 11.31 -0.04
N LYS A 61 -3.14 10.72 0.55
CA LYS A 61 -4.49 10.60 -0.01
C LYS A 61 -5.31 11.86 0.26
N GLN A 62 -6.11 12.26 -0.70
CA GLN A 62 -7.14 13.28 -0.52
C GLN A 62 -8.40 12.89 -1.30
N VAL A 63 -9.57 13.10 -0.69
CA VAL A 63 -10.85 12.94 -1.39
C VAL A 63 -11.28 14.30 -1.92
N GLU A 64 -11.42 14.41 -3.24
CA GLU A 64 -11.89 15.60 -3.94
C GLU A 64 -13.09 15.23 -4.81
N ASN A 65 -14.22 15.93 -4.69
CA ASN A 65 -15.43 15.63 -5.47
C ASN A 65 -15.85 14.16 -5.44
N LYS A 66 -15.75 13.50 -4.26
CA LYS A 66 -15.99 12.07 -4.04
C LYS A 66 -15.04 11.11 -4.77
N GLN A 67 -13.95 11.62 -5.35
CA GLN A 67 -12.90 10.83 -5.97
C GLN A 67 -11.65 10.83 -5.09
N LEU A 68 -11.07 9.64 -4.89
CA LEU A 68 -9.77 9.51 -4.26
C LEU A 68 -8.69 9.98 -5.23
N LYS A 69 -7.84 10.89 -4.76
CA LYS A 69 -6.62 11.31 -5.42
C LYS A 69 -5.44 11.08 -4.48
N ILE A 70 -4.28 10.83 -5.07
CA ILE A 70 -3.03 10.68 -4.34
C ILE A 70 -2.10 11.78 -4.83
N TYR A 71 -1.40 12.39 -3.88
CA TYR A 71 -0.50 13.49 -4.14
C TYR A 71 0.89 13.16 -3.64
N GLU A 72 1.88 13.72 -4.30
CA GLU A 72 3.27 13.71 -3.88
C GLU A 72 3.81 15.14 -3.80
N VAL A 73 4.66 15.39 -2.80
CA VAL A 73 5.49 16.59 -2.71
C VAL A 73 6.88 16.20 -2.19
N THR A 74 7.91 16.91 -2.66
CA THR A 74 9.26 16.82 -2.10
C THR A 74 9.55 18.10 -1.30
N LEU A 75 9.90 17.94 -0.04
CA LEU A 75 10.17 19.03 0.88
C LEU A 75 11.67 19.35 0.93
N GLY A 76 12.00 20.63 1.06
CA GLY A 76 13.33 21.03 1.51
C GLY A 76 13.56 20.69 3.00
N LYS A 77 14.82 20.68 3.45
CA LYS A 77 15.17 20.34 4.84
C LYS A 77 14.36 21.13 5.89
N SER A 78 14.28 22.45 5.75
CA SER A 78 13.54 23.30 6.70
C SER A 78 12.03 23.02 6.69
N GLU A 79 11.47 22.69 5.52
CA GLU A 79 10.05 22.35 5.40
C GLU A 79 9.76 20.97 6.01
N LEU A 80 10.66 20.01 5.81
CA LEU A 80 10.59 18.69 6.44
C LEU A 80 10.57 18.79 7.96
N GLU A 81 11.53 19.54 8.54
CA GLU A 81 11.58 19.80 9.99
C GLU A 81 10.30 20.47 10.49
N TYR A 82 9.76 21.44 9.74
CA TYR A 82 8.49 22.09 10.06
C TYR A 82 7.32 21.11 10.03
N VAL A 83 7.23 20.26 9.00
CA VAL A 83 6.17 19.25 8.89
C VAL A 83 6.23 18.26 10.03
N ILE A 84 7.40 17.66 10.31
CA ILE A 84 7.57 16.73 11.44
C ILE A 84 7.12 17.38 12.75
N LYS A 85 7.54 18.63 13.00
CA LYS A 85 7.12 19.37 14.20
C LYS A 85 5.62 19.64 14.23
N SER A 86 5.01 19.94 13.08
CA SER A 86 3.57 20.23 12.97
C SER A 86 2.68 19.01 13.26
N LEU A 87 3.22 17.79 13.16
CA LEU A 87 2.50 16.56 13.49
C LEU A 87 2.32 16.37 15.00
N ASP A 88 3.05 17.12 15.83
CA ASP A 88 2.96 17.10 17.31
C ASP A 88 3.16 15.70 17.91
N ILE A 89 4.18 15.01 17.40
CA ILE A 89 4.63 13.70 17.88
C ILE A 89 5.41 13.95 19.18
N THR A 90 4.83 13.54 20.31
CA THR A 90 5.42 13.70 21.65
C THR A 90 5.79 12.35 22.26
N ASP A 91 6.67 12.32 23.27
CA ASP A 91 7.06 11.10 24.00
C ASP A 91 5.86 10.26 24.51
N GLY A 92 4.71 10.90 24.74
CA GLY A 92 3.50 10.22 25.16
C GLY A 92 3.02 9.17 24.15
N ILE A 93 3.24 9.37 22.85
CA ILE A 93 2.81 8.42 21.81
C ILE A 93 3.62 7.12 21.87
N TYR A 94 4.92 7.20 22.16
CA TYR A 94 5.81 6.05 22.26
C TYR A 94 5.46 5.14 23.46
N LYS A 95 4.74 5.68 24.45
CA LYS A 95 4.25 4.95 25.63
C LYS A 95 2.91 4.23 25.42
N LEU A 96 2.21 4.49 24.31
CA LEU A 96 0.95 3.80 24.01
C LEU A 96 1.20 2.30 23.75
N PRO A 97 0.25 1.40 24.06
CA PRO A 97 0.36 0.01 23.64
C PRO A 97 0.33 -0.11 22.11
N GLN A 98 0.84 -1.23 21.59
CA GLN A 98 0.85 -1.48 20.14
C GLN A 98 -0.57 -1.63 19.56
N TYR A 99 -1.52 -2.15 20.34
CA TYR A 99 -2.90 -2.33 19.92
C TYR A 99 -3.84 -1.69 20.94
N ILE A 100 -4.82 -0.94 20.43
CA ILE A 100 -5.86 -0.27 21.22
C ILE A 100 -7.21 -0.54 20.55
N GLU A 101 -8.12 -1.15 21.29
CA GLU A 101 -9.49 -1.38 20.87
C GLU A 101 -10.38 -0.29 21.48
N VAL A 102 -11.03 0.52 20.65
CA VAL A 102 -11.91 1.61 21.10
C VAL A 102 -13.38 1.36 20.76
N SER A 103 -13.68 0.27 20.06
CA SER A 103 -15.02 -0.12 19.63
C SER A 103 -15.27 -1.57 20.00
N SER A 104 -16.43 -1.86 20.58
CA SER A 104 -16.86 -3.23 20.90
C SER A 104 -17.58 -3.94 19.76
N TRP A 105 -17.65 -3.30 18.58
CA TRP A 105 -18.31 -3.83 17.40
C TRP A 105 -17.30 -4.56 16.52
N THR A 106 -17.74 -5.63 15.85
CA THR A 106 -16.93 -6.28 14.82
C THR A 106 -16.85 -5.42 13.56
N ASP A 107 -15.89 -5.75 12.71
CA ASP A 107 -15.71 -5.16 11.39
C ASP A 107 -15.58 -3.64 11.42
N GLN A 108 -14.89 -3.08 12.42
CA GLN A 108 -14.61 -1.65 12.44
C GLN A 108 -13.33 -1.33 11.68
N PRO A 109 -13.17 -0.07 11.20
CA PRO A 109 -11.92 0.37 10.63
C PRO A 109 -10.74 0.20 11.59
N SER A 110 -9.56 -0.06 11.03
CA SER A 110 -8.29 -0.07 11.76
C SER A 110 -7.42 1.09 11.28
N ASN A 111 -6.71 1.71 12.21
CA ASN A 111 -5.85 2.87 11.94
C ASN A 111 -4.46 2.55 12.48
N GLU A 112 -3.51 2.30 11.58
CA GLU A 112 -2.14 1.96 11.94
C GLU A 112 -1.23 3.16 11.71
N LEU A 113 -0.50 3.55 12.76
CA LEU A 113 0.53 4.57 12.72
C LEU A 113 1.89 3.91 12.95
N ILE A 114 2.79 4.06 11.99
CA ILE A 114 4.20 3.68 12.09
C ILE A 114 5.03 4.96 12.24
N LEU A 115 5.85 5.02 13.29
CA LEU A 115 6.85 6.06 13.52
C LEU A 115 8.23 5.42 13.49
N ASN A 116 9.13 5.99 12.71
CA ASN A 116 10.48 5.48 12.47
C ASN A 116 11.50 6.63 12.43
N ILE A 117 11.34 7.56 13.38
CA ILE A 117 12.18 8.76 13.56
C ILE A 117 13.32 8.43 14.52
N ASP A 118 13.02 8.29 15.81
CA ASP A 118 14.01 7.97 16.85
C ASP A 118 14.10 6.46 17.12
N SER A 119 12.94 5.81 17.20
CA SER A 119 12.78 4.38 17.36
C SER A 119 11.55 3.91 16.58
N ILE A 120 11.54 2.65 16.17
CA ILE A 120 10.39 2.08 15.49
C ILE A 120 9.26 1.89 16.51
N LYS A 121 8.13 2.54 16.25
CA LYS A 121 6.90 2.41 17.02
C LYS A 121 5.74 2.16 16.06
N MET A 122 5.01 1.09 16.30
CA MET A 122 3.77 0.78 15.59
C MET A 122 2.61 0.84 16.59
N ILE A 123 1.54 1.53 16.23
CA ILE A 123 0.33 1.67 17.04
C ILE A 123 -0.86 1.46 16.14
N SER A 124 -1.70 0.49 16.47
CA SER A 124 -2.95 0.18 15.80
C SER A 124 -4.12 0.53 16.70
N VAL A 125 -5.05 1.35 16.18
CA VAL A 125 -6.30 1.71 16.85
C VAL A 125 -7.46 1.13 16.06
N TYR A 126 -8.15 0.15 16.64
CA TYR A 126 -9.33 -0.49 16.09
C TYR A 126 -10.59 0.25 16.54
N GLY A 127 -11.34 0.79 15.57
CA GLY A 127 -12.56 1.57 15.78
C GLY A 127 -12.70 2.71 14.77
N ASN A 128 -13.92 3.22 14.62
CA ASN A 128 -14.24 4.27 13.66
C ASN A 128 -13.92 5.68 14.20
N ILE A 129 -12.63 5.94 14.48
CA ILE A 129 -12.15 7.21 15.07
C ILE A 129 -12.25 8.43 14.13
N GLY A 130 -12.48 8.17 12.83
CA GLY A 130 -12.63 9.21 11.81
C GLY A 130 -14.02 9.84 11.74
N THR A 131 -15.07 9.10 12.12
CA THR A 131 -16.45 9.58 11.97
C THR A 131 -17.37 9.30 13.16
N LYS A 132 -17.04 8.36 14.05
CA LYS A 132 -17.88 7.99 15.20
C LYS A 132 -17.36 8.62 16.49
N ASP A 133 -18.19 9.47 17.10
CA ASP A 133 -17.81 10.25 18.28
C ASP A 133 -17.46 9.39 19.50
N GLU A 134 -18.12 8.26 19.71
CA GLU A 134 -17.84 7.38 20.85
C GLU A 134 -16.45 6.76 20.77
N ASP A 135 -16.15 6.09 19.65
CA ASP A 135 -14.86 5.48 19.36
C ASP A 135 -13.73 6.53 19.43
N ARG A 136 -14.00 7.72 18.89
CA ARG A 136 -13.06 8.85 18.93
C ARG A 136 -12.80 9.36 20.34
N LYS A 137 -13.81 9.43 21.22
CA LYS A 137 -13.62 9.83 22.63
C LYS A 137 -12.83 8.80 23.43
N ALA A 138 -12.94 7.52 23.07
CA ALA A 138 -12.23 6.42 23.72
C ALA A 138 -10.77 6.31 23.24
N ALA A 139 -10.43 6.83 22.05
CA ALA A 139 -9.07 6.80 21.54
C ALA A 139 -8.10 7.73 22.32
N PRO A 140 -6.81 7.33 22.48
CA PRO A 140 -5.84 8.17 23.17
C PRO A 140 -5.62 9.51 22.47
N LYS A 141 -5.64 10.60 23.25
CA LYS A 141 -5.47 11.96 22.74
C LYS A 141 -4.19 12.13 21.93
N GLN A 142 -3.09 11.52 22.37
CA GLN A 142 -1.79 11.59 21.70
C GLN A 142 -1.84 10.97 20.30
N PHE A 143 -2.58 9.88 20.11
CA PHE A 143 -2.79 9.28 18.80
C PHE A 143 -3.67 10.17 17.93
N LEU A 144 -4.80 10.65 18.46
CA LEU A 144 -5.74 11.52 17.73
C LEU A 144 -5.09 12.82 17.26
N THR A 145 -4.20 13.41 18.05
CA THR A 145 -3.46 14.61 17.66
C THR A 145 -2.65 14.36 16.39
N VAL A 146 -1.81 13.32 16.38
CA VAL A 146 -0.97 12.98 15.21
C VAL A 146 -1.84 12.59 14.02
N TYR A 147 -2.85 11.73 14.24
CA TYR A 147 -3.83 11.34 13.24
C TYR A 147 -4.48 12.57 12.58
N ASP A 148 -5.04 13.49 13.35
CA ASP A 148 -5.71 14.67 12.82
C ASP A 148 -4.77 15.61 12.06
N ASN A 149 -3.55 15.77 12.56
CA ASN A 149 -2.54 16.62 11.91
C ASN A 149 -2.13 16.03 10.55
N ILE A 150 -1.94 14.71 10.48
CA ILE A 150 -1.73 13.99 9.22
C ILE A 150 -2.92 14.17 8.27
N LYS A 151 -4.16 13.93 8.75
CA LYS A 151 -5.37 14.04 7.92
C LYS A 151 -5.63 15.45 7.38
N LYS A 152 -5.12 16.48 8.06
CA LYS A 152 -5.21 17.88 7.64
C LYS A 152 -4.07 18.30 6.69
N TYR A 153 -3.02 17.49 6.57
CA TYR A 153 -1.87 17.82 5.75
C TYR A 153 -2.29 18.05 4.29
N LYS A 154 -1.85 19.19 3.74
CA LYS A 154 -1.97 19.53 2.33
C LYS A 154 -0.78 20.41 1.95
N SER A 155 -0.25 20.20 0.76
CA SER A 155 0.74 21.10 0.18
C SER A 155 0.22 21.74 -1.10
N LYS A 156 0.50 23.05 -1.27
CA LYS A 156 0.20 23.78 -2.51
C LYS A 156 1.14 23.42 -3.66
N SER A 157 2.32 22.87 -3.35
CA SER A 157 3.31 22.41 -4.34
C SER A 157 3.15 20.94 -4.71
N ALA A 158 2.19 20.24 -4.08
CA ALA A 158 1.96 18.83 -4.36
C ALA A 158 1.41 18.62 -5.77
N LYS A 159 1.78 17.49 -6.38
CA LYS A 159 1.32 17.06 -7.69
C LYS A 159 0.60 15.73 -7.56
N GLU A 160 -0.37 15.47 -8.44
CA GLU A 160 -1.00 14.15 -8.47
C GLU A 160 0.04 13.07 -8.75
N TRP A 161 -0.06 11.98 -7.99
CA TRP A 161 0.92 10.91 -7.96
C TRP A 161 0.27 9.57 -8.27
N LEU A 162 1.06 8.72 -8.92
CA LEU A 162 0.73 7.33 -9.22
C LEU A 162 2.05 6.56 -9.28
N PRO A 163 2.14 5.35 -8.71
CA PRO A 163 3.38 4.59 -8.72
C PRO A 163 3.74 4.16 -10.14
N ASN A 164 5.02 3.88 -10.38
CA ASN A 164 5.51 3.41 -11.68
C ASN A 164 4.92 2.04 -12.05
N LYS A 165 4.62 1.23 -11.04
CA LYS A 165 3.99 -0.08 -11.17
C LYS A 165 2.71 -0.13 -10.34
N ILE A 166 1.65 -0.62 -10.95
CA ILE A 166 0.36 -0.88 -10.31
C ILE A 166 0.28 -2.38 -10.07
N GLU A 167 -0.04 -2.77 -8.84
CA GLU A 167 -0.21 -4.19 -8.50
C GLU A 167 -1.65 -4.58 -8.82
N VAL A 168 -1.83 -5.55 -9.71
CA VAL A 168 -3.11 -6.22 -9.96
C VAL A 168 -3.06 -7.56 -9.25
N ILE A 169 -3.97 -7.76 -8.31
CA ILE A 169 -4.05 -8.96 -7.50
C ILE A 169 -5.08 -9.88 -8.15
N PHE A 170 -4.70 -11.12 -8.42
CA PHE A 170 -5.57 -12.17 -8.93
C PHE A 170 -5.77 -13.23 -7.84
N TRP A 171 -7.01 -13.66 -7.61
CA TRP A 171 -7.30 -14.83 -6.78
C TRP A 171 -8.31 -15.74 -7.48
N ASP A 172 -8.31 -17.03 -7.09
CA ASP A 172 -9.15 -18.03 -7.74
C ASP A 172 -10.63 -17.63 -7.70
N TYR A 173 -11.29 -17.75 -8.85
CA TYR A 173 -12.72 -17.54 -8.97
C TYR A 173 -13.32 -18.50 -10.00
N ALA A 174 -12.94 -19.78 -9.91
CA ALA A 174 -13.35 -20.82 -10.85
C ALA A 174 -14.87 -21.02 -10.93
N TYR A 175 -15.60 -20.66 -9.88
CA TYR A 175 -17.06 -20.79 -9.77
C TYR A 175 -17.83 -19.57 -10.31
N ALA A 176 -17.17 -18.59 -10.91
CA ALA A 176 -17.84 -17.41 -11.44
C ALA A 176 -18.86 -17.76 -12.55
N PRO A 177 -20.05 -17.13 -12.57
CA PRO A 177 -21.10 -17.45 -13.54
C PRO A 177 -20.78 -17.01 -14.98
N ASN A 178 -19.90 -16.02 -15.14
CA ASN A 178 -19.49 -15.45 -16.43
C ASN A 178 -18.01 -15.02 -16.36
N LYS A 179 -17.39 -14.88 -17.54
CA LYS A 179 -15.99 -14.51 -17.68
C LYS A 179 -15.76 -13.55 -18.86
N ARG A 180 -14.66 -12.82 -18.80
CA ARG A 180 -14.16 -11.98 -19.90
C ARG A 180 -12.66 -12.18 -20.09
N PRO A 181 -12.09 -12.01 -21.29
CA PRO A 181 -10.66 -12.16 -21.49
C PRO A 181 -9.87 -11.08 -20.76
N TRP A 182 -8.67 -11.42 -20.29
CA TRP A 182 -7.67 -10.46 -19.84
C TRP A 182 -7.22 -9.53 -20.97
N LEU A 183 -6.72 -8.34 -20.61
CA LEU A 183 -6.25 -7.35 -21.57
C LEU A 183 -5.07 -7.89 -22.39
N SER A 184 -5.19 -7.84 -23.72
CA SER A 184 -4.14 -8.30 -24.62
C SER A 184 -2.91 -7.39 -24.51
N GLY A 185 -1.72 -7.99 -24.36
CA GLY A 185 -0.45 -7.26 -24.24
C GLY A 185 -0.12 -6.77 -22.83
N PHE A 186 -1.04 -6.96 -21.88
CA PHE A 186 -0.75 -6.72 -20.46
C PHE A 186 0.03 -7.90 -19.86
N PRO A 187 0.86 -7.65 -18.83
CA PRO A 187 1.44 -8.70 -18.02
C PRO A 187 0.39 -9.69 -17.50
N ASP A 188 0.78 -10.94 -17.35
CA ASP A 188 -0.08 -12.07 -17.01
C ASP A 188 0.51 -12.95 -15.90
N LEU A 189 -0.11 -14.10 -15.59
CA LEU A 189 0.32 -14.95 -14.48
C LEU A 189 1.71 -15.59 -14.71
N ASN A 190 2.18 -15.62 -15.95
CA ASN A 190 3.47 -16.20 -16.34
C ASN A 190 4.54 -15.13 -16.57
N SER A 191 4.20 -13.85 -16.40
CA SER A 191 5.13 -12.76 -16.60
C SER A 191 6.26 -12.79 -15.56
N PRO A 192 7.51 -12.42 -15.91
CA PRO A 192 8.66 -12.59 -15.02
C PRO A 192 8.55 -11.84 -13.68
N ALA A 193 7.81 -10.73 -13.65
CA ALA A 193 7.59 -9.93 -12.45
C ALA A 193 6.40 -10.41 -11.59
N THR A 194 5.71 -11.48 -12.00
CA THR A 194 4.55 -11.98 -11.28
C THR A 194 4.98 -12.70 -10.01
N VAL A 195 4.35 -12.35 -8.89
CA VAL A 195 4.62 -12.95 -7.58
C VAL A 195 3.46 -13.86 -7.20
N LYS A 196 3.71 -15.17 -7.05
CA LYS A 196 2.75 -16.09 -6.43
C LYS A 196 2.74 -15.82 -4.93
N ARG A 197 1.55 -15.61 -4.36
CA ARG A 197 1.30 -15.37 -2.93
C ARG A 197 0.40 -16.48 -2.38
N GLY A 198 0.54 -16.77 -1.09
CA GLY A 198 -0.24 -17.81 -0.42
C GLY A 198 0.27 -19.23 -0.68
N ASP A 199 -0.43 -20.20 -0.12
CA ASP A 199 -0.22 -21.62 -0.34
C ASP A 199 -1.05 -22.13 -1.54
N ASP A 200 -0.99 -23.43 -1.81
CA ASP A 200 -1.69 -24.02 -2.95
C ASP A 200 -3.22 -24.01 -2.80
N GLU A 201 -3.75 -23.85 -1.58
CA GLU A 201 -5.19 -23.79 -1.31
C GLU A 201 -5.75 -22.36 -1.41
N ASN A 202 -4.93 -21.34 -1.14
CA ASN A 202 -5.29 -19.93 -1.21
C ASN A 202 -4.35 -19.13 -2.11
N THR A 203 -4.02 -19.68 -3.28
CA THR A 203 -3.07 -19.03 -4.19
C THR A 203 -3.63 -17.71 -4.73
N MET A 204 -2.90 -16.63 -4.48
CA MET A 204 -3.08 -15.33 -5.11
C MET A 204 -1.87 -15.02 -6.00
N TYR A 205 -2.03 -14.12 -6.97
CA TYR A 205 -0.93 -13.64 -7.79
C TYR A 205 -0.93 -12.12 -7.80
N SER A 206 0.25 -11.54 -7.65
CA SER A 206 0.46 -10.12 -7.91
C SER A 206 1.14 -9.96 -9.25
N VAL A 207 0.45 -9.30 -10.17
CA VAL A 207 0.91 -8.97 -11.51
C VAL A 207 1.08 -7.46 -11.58
N TYR A 208 2.23 -6.98 -12.06
CA TYR A 208 2.55 -5.56 -12.05
C TYR A 208 2.43 -4.94 -13.44
N ILE A 209 1.49 -4.01 -13.62
CA ILE A 209 1.30 -3.26 -14.87
C ILE A 209 2.01 -1.91 -14.79
N ASP A 210 2.43 -1.35 -15.93
CA ASP A 210 3.07 -0.04 -15.95
C ASP A 210 2.06 1.10 -15.72
N LYS A 211 2.53 2.19 -15.11
CA LYS A 211 1.77 3.43 -14.91
C LYS A 211 1.05 3.93 -16.16
N LYS A 212 1.70 3.82 -17.34
CA LYS A 212 1.15 4.26 -18.63
C LYS A 212 -0.12 3.49 -19.04
N ASP A 213 -0.26 2.25 -18.55
CA ASP A 213 -1.34 1.33 -18.90
C ASP A 213 -2.49 1.39 -17.87
N PHE A 214 -2.32 2.16 -16.79
CA PHE A 214 -3.28 2.23 -15.69
C PHE A 214 -4.66 2.75 -16.11
N GLU A 215 -4.72 3.74 -17.00
CA GLU A 215 -6.00 4.28 -17.46
C GLU A 215 -6.79 3.28 -18.31
N GLU A 216 -6.12 2.45 -19.10
CA GLU A 216 -6.76 1.36 -19.84
C GLU A 216 -7.24 0.26 -18.91
N PHE A 217 -6.39 -0.17 -17.97
CA PHE A 217 -6.77 -1.14 -16.94
C PHE A 217 -7.95 -0.65 -16.10
N LYS A 218 -7.94 0.60 -15.66
CA LYS A 218 -9.01 1.19 -14.85
C LYS A 218 -10.35 1.17 -15.59
N LYS A 219 -10.36 1.48 -16.89
CA LYS A 219 -11.58 1.38 -17.73
C LYS A 219 -12.05 -0.07 -17.84
N TYR A 220 -11.13 -1.01 -18.04
CA TYR A 220 -11.45 -2.44 -18.07
C TYR A 220 -12.09 -2.89 -16.74
N TYR A 221 -11.44 -2.60 -15.62
CA TYR A 221 -11.88 -2.95 -14.27
C TYR A 221 -13.26 -2.36 -13.95
N LEU A 222 -13.47 -1.06 -14.19
CA LEU A 222 -14.75 -0.39 -13.92
C LEU A 222 -15.88 -0.83 -14.85
N SER A 223 -15.57 -1.47 -15.97
CA SER A 223 -16.57 -2.04 -16.89
C SER A 223 -16.96 -3.48 -16.55
N MET A 224 -16.36 -4.08 -15.52
CA MET A 224 -16.68 -5.45 -15.13
C MET A 224 -18.09 -5.54 -14.57
N GLU A 225 -18.81 -6.57 -14.99
CA GLU A 225 -20.12 -6.89 -14.43
C GLU A 225 -19.97 -7.49 -13.03
N GLU A 226 -21.06 -7.43 -12.25
CA GLU A 226 -21.09 -8.10 -10.95
C GLU A 226 -20.77 -9.59 -11.12
N LYS A 227 -19.87 -10.11 -10.28
CA LYS A 227 -19.45 -11.53 -10.26
C LYS A 227 -18.75 -12.03 -11.54
N GLN A 228 -18.32 -11.15 -12.44
CA GLN A 228 -17.59 -11.54 -13.64
C GLN A 228 -16.13 -11.84 -13.36
N ALA A 229 -15.66 -13.01 -13.76
CA ALA A 229 -14.25 -13.37 -13.69
C ALA A 229 -13.45 -12.84 -14.90
N VAL A 230 -12.14 -12.71 -14.70
CA VAL A 230 -11.15 -12.52 -15.75
C VAL A 230 -10.57 -13.88 -16.13
N GLU A 231 -10.62 -14.19 -17.43
CA GLU A 231 -9.94 -15.34 -18.01
C GLU A 231 -8.50 -14.96 -18.37
N ILE A 232 -7.54 -15.54 -17.67
CA ILE A 232 -6.11 -15.27 -17.82
C ILE A 232 -5.32 -16.57 -17.77
N ASN A 233 -4.49 -16.84 -18.78
CA ASN A 233 -3.73 -18.09 -18.93
C ASN A 233 -4.61 -19.37 -18.73
N GLY A 234 -5.88 -19.32 -19.16
CA GLY A 234 -6.84 -20.43 -19.02
C GLY A 234 -7.47 -20.58 -17.64
N LYS A 235 -7.21 -19.67 -16.69
CA LYS A 235 -7.81 -19.64 -15.35
C LYS A 235 -8.88 -18.56 -15.26
N MET A 236 -9.91 -18.82 -14.46
CA MET A 236 -10.93 -17.82 -14.10
C MET A 236 -10.57 -17.23 -12.74
N MET A 237 -10.25 -15.94 -12.74
CA MET A 237 -9.75 -15.24 -11.56
C MET A 237 -10.61 -14.02 -11.30
N ALA A 238 -10.83 -13.69 -10.03
CA ALA A 238 -11.23 -12.34 -9.66
C ALA A 238 -9.98 -11.45 -9.63
N ILE A 239 -10.20 -10.14 -9.76
CA ILE A 239 -9.11 -9.17 -9.71
C ILE A 239 -9.42 -8.03 -8.75
N ASP A 240 -8.39 -7.54 -8.08
CA ASP A 240 -8.31 -6.22 -7.45
C ASP A 240 -7.05 -5.51 -7.94
N TYR A 241 -6.85 -4.27 -7.49
CA TYR A 241 -5.55 -3.61 -7.62
C TYR A 241 -5.19 -2.72 -6.43
N ARG A 242 -3.89 -2.48 -6.30
CA ARG A 242 -3.28 -1.57 -5.32
C ARG A 242 -2.36 -0.58 -6.01
N LEU A 243 -2.22 0.59 -5.39
CA LEU A 243 -1.28 1.63 -5.77
C LEU A 243 -0.12 1.60 -4.74
N PRO A 244 0.85 0.68 -4.89
CA PRO A 244 1.86 0.44 -3.86
C PRO A 244 2.67 1.71 -3.59
N PHE A 245 2.79 2.06 -2.31
CA PHE A 245 3.67 3.14 -1.90
C PHE A 245 5.11 2.61 -1.88
N PRO A 246 6.10 3.43 -2.26
CA PRO A 246 7.51 3.02 -2.27
C PRO A 246 7.98 2.54 -0.91
N ASN A 247 8.78 1.47 -0.87
CA ASN A 247 9.46 0.97 0.33
C ASN A 247 8.51 0.61 1.50
N LEU A 248 7.25 0.31 1.19
CA LEU A 248 6.25 -0.13 2.15
C LEU A 248 5.73 -1.50 1.71
N GLU A 249 6.16 -2.54 2.44
CA GLU A 249 5.70 -3.93 2.34
C GLU A 249 5.35 -4.47 3.74
#